data_AF-A0A919FSS8-F1
#
_entry.id   AF-A0A919FSS8-F1
#
_cell.length_a   1.000
_cell.length_b   1.000
_cell.length_c   1.000
_cell.angle_alpha   90.00
_cell.angle_beta   90.00
_cell.angle_gamma   90.00
#
_symmetry.space_group_name_H-M   'P 1'
#
loop_
_entity.id
_entity.type
_entity.pdbx_description
1 polymer ?
#
loop_
_entity_poly.entity_id
_entity_poly.type
_entity_poly.pdbx_seq_one_letter_code
_entity_poly.pdbx_strand_id
1 'polypeptide(L)'
;MTLCARDPGRPGPGCRRTRRAVPRPRTAAVERGRRKVVSAVSLVQIEGSEDVLRSVQGIPELHLVRSSLEARSGHRYKVAAYGSDRAVEAAVAQGAQVKVLLSSEGVDEHHTRMSAVIGQGYTERGEV
;
A
#
# COMPACT_ATOMS: atom_id res chain seq x y z
N MET A 1 -50.35 -6.86 -38.55
CA MET A 1 -51.15 -5.74 -39.11
C MET A 1 -51.16 -4.61 -38.09
N THR A 2 -50.82 -3.42 -38.59
CA THR A 2 -51.21 -2.07 -38.12
C THR A 2 -50.63 -1.52 -36.81
N LEU A 3 -49.82 -0.47 -37.00
CA LEU A 3 -49.38 0.56 -36.05
C LEU A 3 -50.54 1.42 -35.49
N CYS A 4 -50.20 2.18 -34.44
CA CYS A 4 -50.64 3.55 -34.08
C CYS A 4 -51.06 3.59 -32.60
N ALA A 5 -50.75 4.60 -31.78
CA ALA A 5 -49.91 5.79 -31.88
C ALA A 5 -49.78 6.33 -30.44
N ARG A 6 -48.73 7.11 -30.16
CA ARG A 6 -48.67 7.98 -28.97
C ARG A 6 -49.50 9.23 -29.24
N ASP A 7 -50.22 9.73 -28.24
CA ASP A 7 -50.19 11.17 -27.91
C ASP A 7 -50.44 11.39 -26.39
N PRO A 8 -49.86 12.46 -25.81
CA PRO A 8 -49.71 12.71 -24.39
C PRO A 8 -50.72 13.75 -23.86
N GLY A 9 -50.91 13.76 -22.54
CA GLY A 9 -51.51 14.90 -21.85
C GLY A 9 -52.76 14.59 -21.05
N ARG A 10 -52.58 14.15 -19.80
CA ARG A 10 -53.05 14.83 -18.58
C ARG A 10 -52.85 13.95 -17.33
N PRO A 11 -52.57 14.56 -16.17
CA PRO A 11 -52.19 13.85 -14.96
C PRO A 11 -53.39 13.58 -14.02
N GLY A 12 -53.35 12.44 -13.33
CA GLY A 12 -54.07 12.19 -12.07
C GLY A 12 -54.58 10.75 -11.93
N PRO A 13 -54.87 10.25 -10.71
CA PRO A 13 -54.38 10.66 -9.39
C PRO A 13 -53.66 9.52 -8.64
N GLY A 14 -52.57 9.87 -7.96
CA GLY A 14 -52.21 9.35 -6.63
C GLY A 14 -52.19 7.83 -6.39
N CYS A 15 -51.26 7.09 -7.01
CA CYS A 15 -50.85 5.81 -6.44
C CYS A 15 -49.96 6.05 -5.22
N ARG A 16 -50.57 6.03 -4.02
CA ARG A 16 -49.91 5.89 -2.72
C ARG A 16 -49.01 4.64 -2.76
N ARG A 17 -47.72 4.80 -3.04
CA ARG A 17 -46.72 3.77 -2.75
C ARG A 17 -46.50 3.76 -1.23
N THR A 18 -47.11 2.79 -0.58
CA THR A 18 -46.71 2.31 0.74
C THR A 18 -45.20 2.05 0.73
N ARG A 19 -44.42 2.89 1.41
CA ARG A 19 -43.00 2.62 1.69
C ARG A 19 -42.94 1.41 2.61
N ARG A 20 -42.80 0.22 2.03
CA ARG A 20 -42.39 -0.97 2.75
C ARG A 20 -40.96 -0.70 3.23
N ALA A 21 -40.80 -0.47 4.53
CA ALA A 21 -39.51 -0.28 5.15
C ALA A 21 -38.67 -1.56 4.90
N VAL A 22 -37.66 -1.43 4.06
CA VAL A 22 -36.64 -2.45 3.90
C VAL A 22 -35.89 -2.52 5.24
N PRO A 23 -35.85 -3.67 5.94
CA PRO A 23 -35.01 -3.79 7.12
C PRO A 23 -33.56 -3.64 6.68
N ARG A 24 -32.92 -2.53 7.10
CA ARG A 24 -31.47 -2.37 6.96
C ARG A 24 -30.82 -3.51 7.75
N PRO A 25 -29.87 -4.26 7.16
CA PRO A 25 -29.09 -5.20 7.93
C PRO A 25 -28.39 -4.43 9.04
N ARG A 26 -28.63 -4.83 10.29
CA ARG A 26 -27.89 -4.36 11.46
C ARG A 26 -26.42 -4.64 11.17
N THR A 27 -25.66 -3.59 10.88
CA THR A 27 -24.21 -3.62 10.91
C THR A 27 -23.84 -4.00 12.35
N ALA A 28 -23.55 -5.28 12.56
CA ALA A 28 -22.85 -5.72 13.75
C ALA A 28 -21.59 -4.88 13.82
N ALA A 29 -21.45 -4.13 14.91
CA ALA A 29 -20.24 -3.42 15.25
C ALA A 29 -19.14 -4.46 15.35
N VAL A 30 -18.38 -4.61 14.27
CA VAL A 30 -17.11 -5.30 14.31
C VAL A 30 -16.18 -4.33 15.03
N GLU A 31 -16.08 -4.48 16.35
CA GLU A 31 -14.90 -4.07 17.10
C GLU A 31 -13.72 -4.90 16.59
N ARG A 32 -13.24 -4.54 15.39
CA ARG A 32 -11.88 -4.87 14.99
C ARG A 32 -11.01 -4.02 15.89
N GLY A 33 -10.61 -4.61 17.01
CA GLY A 33 -9.42 -4.17 17.73
C GLY A 33 -8.39 -3.85 16.67
N ARG A 34 -7.86 -2.62 16.72
CA ARG A 34 -6.80 -2.14 15.83
C ARG A 34 -5.57 -3.02 16.07
N ARG A 35 -5.56 -4.25 15.56
CA ARG A 35 -4.33 -4.92 15.18
C ARG A 35 -3.80 -4.05 14.06
N LYS A 36 -2.96 -3.07 14.43
CA LYS A 36 -2.09 -2.38 13.51
C LYS A 36 -1.36 -3.51 12.80
N VAL A 37 -1.79 -3.84 11.59
CA VAL A 37 -1.03 -4.75 10.73
C VAL A 37 0.20 -3.93 10.41
N VAL A 38 1.20 -4.03 11.27
CA VAL A 38 2.52 -3.54 10.97
C VAL A 38 2.96 -4.45 9.85
N SER A 39 2.79 -4.01 8.61
CA SER A 39 3.40 -4.70 7.49
C SER A 39 4.87 -4.79 7.85
N ALA A 40 5.38 -6.01 8.00
CA ALA A 40 6.73 -6.25 8.45
C ALA A 40 7.64 -5.78 7.31
N VAL A 41 8.15 -4.54 7.41
CA VAL A 41 8.95 -3.91 6.36
C VAL A 41 10.42 -4.15 6.67
N SER A 42 11.09 -4.94 5.84
CA SER A 42 12.54 -5.12 5.89
C SER A 42 13.25 -4.05 5.05
N LEU A 43 14.46 -3.66 5.46
CA LEU A 43 15.39 -2.92 4.62
C LEU A 43 16.33 -3.92 3.94
N VAL A 44 16.33 -3.94 2.62
CA VAL A 44 17.15 -4.83 1.81
C VAL A 44 18.02 -4.06 0.83
N GLN A 45 19.05 -4.71 0.34
CA GLN A 45 19.88 -4.28 -0.76
C GLN A 45 19.65 -5.23 -1.93
N ILE A 46 19.27 -4.69 -3.08
CA ILE A 46 18.98 -5.43 -4.30
C ILE A 46 20.10 -5.14 -5.29
N GLU A 47 20.64 -6.19 -5.90
CA GLU A 47 21.64 -6.12 -6.96
C GLU A 47 21.19 -6.92 -8.18
N GLY A 48 21.33 -6.33 -9.37
CA GLY A 48 20.87 -6.95 -10.61
C GLY A 48 21.35 -6.19 -11.84
N SER A 49 20.99 -6.71 -13.02
CA SER A 49 21.12 -5.94 -14.27
C SER A 49 20.05 -4.85 -14.34
N GLU A 50 20.15 -3.98 -15.34
CA GLU A 50 19.14 -2.96 -15.60
C GLU A 50 17.73 -3.56 -15.78
N ASP A 51 17.62 -4.64 -16.56
CA ASP A 51 16.35 -5.32 -16.82
C ASP A 51 15.75 -5.91 -15.54
N VAL A 52 16.58 -6.51 -14.69
CA VAL A 52 16.14 -7.04 -13.39
C VAL A 52 15.62 -5.90 -12.50
N LEU A 53 16.34 -4.78 -12.40
CA LEU A 53 15.90 -3.64 -11.60
C LEU A 53 14.60 -3.02 -12.12
N ARG A 54 14.40 -2.99 -13.44
CA ARG A 54 13.16 -2.52 -14.06
C ARG A 54 11.99 -3.43 -13.72
N SER A 55 12.17 -4.75 -13.76
CA SER A 55 11.17 -5.74 -13.34
C SER A 55 10.85 -5.63 -11.84
N VAL A 56 11.88 -5.46 -11.01
CA VAL A 56 11.75 -5.32 -9.55
C VAL A 56 10.97 -4.05 -9.17
N GLN A 57 11.10 -2.95 -9.93
CA GLN A 57 10.36 -1.72 -9.69
C GLN A 57 8.83 -1.90 -9.78
N GLY A 58 8.35 -2.91 -10.52
CA GLY A 58 6.93 -3.22 -10.65
C GLY A 58 6.35 -4.07 -9.51
N ILE A 59 7.17 -4.51 -8.55
CA ILE A 59 6.73 -5.41 -7.47
C ILE A 59 5.93 -4.62 -6.42
N PRO A 60 4.68 -5.02 -6.10
CA PRO A 60 3.90 -4.39 -5.04
C PRO A 60 4.61 -4.48 -3.69
N GLU A 61 4.45 -3.45 -2.85
CA GLU A 61 5.06 -3.37 -1.51
C GLU A 61 6.60 -3.34 -1.51
N LEU A 62 7.24 -3.16 -2.67
CA LEU A 62 8.67 -2.94 -2.78
C LEU A 62 8.95 -1.49 -3.17
N HIS A 63 9.67 -0.78 -2.30
CA HIS A 63 9.98 0.63 -2.46
C HIS A 63 11.47 0.84 -2.61
N LEU A 64 11.93 1.10 -3.84
CA LEU A 64 13.33 1.39 -4.13
C LEU A 64 13.72 2.80 -3.66
N VAL A 65 14.83 2.90 -2.94
CA VAL A 65 15.40 4.17 -2.49
C VAL A 65 16.27 4.74 -3.62
N ARG A 66 15.70 5.59 -4.47
CA ARG A 66 16.37 6.08 -5.69
C ARG A 66 17.72 6.74 -5.45
N SER A 67 17.88 7.45 -4.32
CA SER A 67 19.13 8.10 -3.93
C SER A 67 20.27 7.12 -3.59
N SER A 68 19.95 5.84 -3.38
CA SER A 68 20.93 4.79 -3.08
C SER A 68 21.39 3.99 -4.31
N LEU A 69 20.97 4.41 -5.52
CA LEU A 69 21.35 3.71 -6.75
C LEU A 69 22.85 3.86 -7.01
N GLU A 70 23.54 2.73 -7.09
CA GLU A 70 24.96 2.62 -7.38
C GLU A 70 25.18 1.78 -8.64
N ALA A 71 25.91 2.31 -9.61
CA ALA A 71 26.41 1.52 -10.73
C ALA A 71 27.63 0.70 -10.30
N ARG A 72 27.68 -0.56 -10.73
CA ARG A 72 28.78 -1.50 -10.53
C ARG A 72 29.38 -1.89 -11.88
N SER A 73 30.53 -2.55 -11.87
CA SER A 73 31.16 -3.05 -13.08
C SER A 73 30.27 -4.11 -13.76
N GLY A 74 30.39 -4.24 -15.09
CA GLY A 74 29.69 -5.27 -15.85
C GLY A 74 28.17 -5.07 -15.96
N HIS A 75 27.69 -3.81 -16.07
CA HIS A 75 26.27 -3.48 -16.22
C HIS A 75 25.38 -3.97 -15.05
N ARG A 76 25.99 -4.07 -13.87
CA ARG A 76 25.34 -4.41 -12.61
C ARG A 76 25.00 -3.13 -11.87
N TYR A 77 23.90 -3.15 -11.14
CA TYR A 77 23.42 -2.04 -10.36
C TYR A 77 23.01 -2.53 -8.99
N LYS A 78 23.20 -1.68 -7.99
CA LYS A 78 22.87 -1.94 -6.60
C LYS A 78 21.98 -0.82 -6.09
N VAL A 79 20.92 -1.17 -5.35
CA VAL A 79 19.97 -0.20 -4.80
C VAL A 79 19.41 -0.71 -3.48
N ALA A 80 19.22 0.17 -2.50
CA ALA A 80 18.50 -0.16 -1.27
C ALA A 80 16.99 -0.10 -1.51
N ALA A 81 16.23 -0.95 -0.81
CA ALA A 81 14.79 -1.01 -0.92
C ALA A 81 14.14 -1.37 0.42
N TYR A 82 12.95 -0.85 0.65
CA TYR A 82 12.07 -1.28 1.73
C TYR A 82 11.01 -2.21 1.16
N GLY A 83 10.72 -3.33 1.81
CA GLY A 83 9.60 -4.16 1.40
C GLY A 83 9.26 -5.28 2.35
N SER A 84 8.08 -5.88 2.13
CA SER A 84 7.66 -7.07 2.86
C SER A 84 8.46 -8.29 2.42
N ASP A 85 8.48 -9.33 3.26
CA ASP A 85 9.19 -10.58 2.93
C ASP A 85 8.69 -11.18 1.59
N ARG A 86 7.39 -11.07 1.31
CA ARG A 86 6.79 -11.47 0.02
C ARG A 86 7.34 -10.67 -1.16
N ALA A 87 7.52 -9.36 -0.98
CA ALA A 87 8.08 -8.51 -2.02
C ALA A 87 9.57 -8.83 -2.28
N VAL A 88 10.30 -9.18 -1.22
CA VAL A 88 11.69 -9.65 -1.31
C VAL A 88 11.78 -10.98 -2.05
N GLU A 89 10.94 -11.95 -1.71
CA GLU A 89 10.86 -13.24 -2.41
C GLU A 89 10.53 -13.06 -3.90
N ALA A 90 9.59 -12.17 -4.21
CA ALA A 90 9.26 -11.84 -5.60
C ALA A 90 10.46 -11.22 -6.35
N ALA A 91 11.26 -10.36 -5.70
CA ALA A 91 12.46 -9.79 -6.31
C ALA A 91 13.52 -10.86 -6.59
N VAL A 92 13.70 -11.82 -5.68
CA VAL A 92 14.59 -12.98 -5.89
C VAL A 92 14.11 -13.84 -7.06
N ALA A 93 12.79 -14.07 -7.17
CA ALA A 93 12.21 -14.81 -8.29
C ALA A 93 12.41 -14.14 -9.65
N GLN A 94 12.58 -12.80 -9.69
CA GLN A 94 12.95 -12.04 -10.89
C GLN A 94 14.46 -12.11 -11.21
N GLY A 95 15.25 -12.86 -10.43
CA GLY A 95 16.69 -13.02 -10.62
C GLY A 95 17.53 -11.96 -9.92
N ALA A 96 16.94 -11.15 -9.03
CA ALA A 96 17.70 -10.20 -8.24
C ALA A 96 18.48 -10.87 -7.11
N GLN A 97 19.70 -10.42 -6.87
CA GLN A 97 20.45 -10.78 -5.69
C GLN A 97 20.03 -9.86 -4.55
N VAL A 98 19.46 -10.43 -3.49
CA VAL A 98 18.96 -9.65 -2.36
C VAL A 98 19.77 -9.96 -1.10
N LYS A 99 20.20 -8.91 -0.41
CA LYS A 99 20.81 -8.98 0.93
C LYS A 99 19.94 -8.21 1.91
N VAL A 100 19.48 -8.87 2.97
CA VAL A 100 18.76 -8.20 4.06
C VAL A 100 19.74 -7.38 4.89
N LEU A 101 19.46 -6.09 5.06
CA LEU A 101 20.27 -5.16 5.85
C LEU A 101 19.69 -4.97 7.26
N LEU A 102 18.36 -4.81 7.35
CA LEU A 102 17.60 -4.92 8.59
C LEU A 102 16.37 -5.77 8.35
N SER A 103 16.14 -6.75 9.21
CA SER A 103 14.88 -7.49 9.25
C SER A 103 13.74 -6.57 9.67
N SER A 104 12.52 -7.01 9.39
CA SER A 104 11.30 -6.30 9.74
C SER A 104 11.22 -5.93 11.23
N GLU A 105 11.61 -6.84 12.12
CA GLU A 105 11.69 -6.57 13.56
C GLU A 105 12.74 -5.47 13.88
N GLY A 106 13.90 -5.51 13.22
CA GLY A 106 14.94 -4.50 13.40
C GLY A 106 14.59 -3.12 12.85
N VAL A 107 13.74 -3.05 11.81
CA VAL A 107 13.27 -1.77 11.25
C VAL A 107 12.33 -1.06 12.23
N ASP A 108 11.41 -1.78 12.87
CA ASP A 108 10.48 -1.18 13.83
C ASP A 108 11.21 -0.66 15.08
N GLU A 109 12.18 -1.42 15.60
CA GLU A 109 13.03 -0.98 16.71
C GLU A 109 13.87 0.25 16.35
N HIS A 110 14.45 0.25 15.15
CA HIS A 110 15.23 1.39 14.66
C HIS A 110 14.36 2.64 14.47
N HIS A 111 13.17 2.49 13.89
CA HIS A 111 12.21 3.58 13.70
C HIS A 111 11.73 4.14 15.05
N THR A 112 11.45 3.27 16.03
CA THR A 112 11.06 3.68 17.38
C THR A 112 12.17 4.48 18.05
N ARG A 113 13.42 4.00 17.96
CA ARG A 113 14.60 4.70 18.50
C ARG A 113 14.79 6.06 17.85
N MET A 114 14.73 6.14 16.53
CA MET A 114 14.90 7.40 15.81
C MET A 114 13.78 8.40 16.07
N SER A 115 12.54 7.92 16.17
CA SER A 115 11.39 8.77 16.50
C SER A 115 11.51 9.38 17.90
N ALA A 116 12.05 8.64 18.87
CA ALA A 116 12.32 9.15 20.21
C ALA A 116 13.37 10.28 20.19
N VAL A 117 14.45 10.12 19.41
CA VAL A 117 15.49 11.16 19.26
C VAL A 117 14.95 12.41 18.57
N ILE A 118 14.17 12.25 17.51
CA ILE A 118 13.52 13.39 16.82
C ILE A 118 12.54 14.10 17.75
N GLY A 119 11.73 13.35 18.51
CA GLY A 119 10.80 13.90 19.50
C GLY A 119 11.49 14.69 20.62
N GLN A 120 12.66 14.24 21.08
CA GLN A 120 13.49 15.00 22.02
C GLN A 120 13.96 16.33 21.41
N GLY A 121 14.34 16.34 20.12
CA GLY A 121 14.73 17.57 19.42
C GLY A 121 13.62 18.63 19.29
N TYR A 122 12.34 18.24 19.25
CA TYR A 122 11.21 19.19 19.28
C TYR A 122 10.94 19.71 20.69
N THR A 123 11.01 18.84 21.70
CA THR A 123 10.82 19.22 23.10
C THR A 123 11.89 20.23 23.59
N GLU A 124 13.12 20.10 23.11
CA GLU A 124 14.22 21.03 23.42
C GLU A 124 14.15 22.37 22.66
N ARG A 125 13.40 22.45 21.55
CA ARG A 125 13.22 23.69 20.76
C ARG A 125 12.00 24.52 21.16
N GLY A 126 11.19 24.06 22.11
CA GLY A 126 10.11 24.86 22.69
C GLY A 126 8.96 25.21 21.73
N GLU A 127 8.71 24.40 20.70
CA GLU A 127 7.51 24.53 19.87
C GLU A 127 6.49 23.45 20.29
N VAL A 128 5.43 23.89 20.99
CA VAL A 128 4.18 23.14 21.25
C VAL A 128 3.02 23.85 20.58
#